data_AF-A0A917V2Y8-F1
#
_entry.id   AF-A0A917V2Y8-F1
#
_cell.length_a   1.000
_cell.length_b   1.000
_cell.length_c   1.000
_cell.angle_alpha   90.00
_cell.angle_beta   90.00
_cell.angle_gamma   90.00
#
_symmetry.space_group_name_H-M   'P 1'
#
loop_
_entity.id
_entity.type
_entity.pdbx_description
1 polymer ?
#
loop_
_entity_poly.entity_id
_entity_poly.type
_entity_poly.pdbx_seq_one_letter_code
_entity_poly.pdbx_strand_id
1 'polypeptide(L)'
;MLDQLTYEDFKDEIGKTFVLEGVGGRVEMELIAARLSPYPGLPARRRAFAILFVTAPTPILDNQMYNIRHPRKGLMEGVFITPVIPAISDIEKLNGKRVYEAVFN
;
A
#
# COMPACT_ATOMS: atom_id res chain seq x y z
N MET A 1 -5.03 -0.08 -15.97
CA MET A 1 -3.95 -0.96 -15.42
C MET A 1 -4.16 -1.22 -13.94
N LEU A 2 -4.39 -0.19 -13.12
CA LEU A 2 -4.82 -0.32 -11.71
C LEU A 2 -6.04 -1.26 -11.50
N ASP A 3 -7.00 -1.24 -12.41
CA ASP A 3 -8.22 -2.07 -12.33
C ASP A 3 -7.96 -3.57 -12.50
N GLN A 4 -6.78 -3.94 -13.04
CA GLN A 4 -6.36 -5.34 -13.19
C GLN A 4 -5.61 -5.85 -11.95
N LEU A 5 -5.22 -4.97 -11.03
CA LEU A 5 -4.58 -5.39 -9.79
C LEU A 5 -5.57 -6.14 -8.92
N THR A 6 -5.10 -7.20 -8.28
CA THR A 6 -5.91 -8.04 -7.42
C THR A 6 -5.21 -8.24 -6.08
N TYR A 7 -5.96 -8.62 -5.06
CA TYR A 7 -5.40 -9.05 -3.78
C TYR A 7 -4.30 -10.12 -3.94
N GLU A 8 -4.49 -11.04 -4.88
CA GLU A 8 -3.56 -12.13 -5.19
C GLU A 8 -2.18 -11.63 -5.64
N ASP A 9 -2.13 -10.42 -6.22
CA ASP A 9 -0.87 -9.82 -6.66
C ASP A 9 0.02 -9.40 -5.49
N PHE A 10 -0.57 -9.14 -4.33
CA PHE A 10 0.11 -8.58 -3.15
C PHE A 10 0.24 -9.56 -1.99
N LYS A 11 -0.68 -10.53 -1.86
CA LYS A 11 -0.73 -11.42 -0.69
C LYS A 11 0.56 -12.23 -0.47
N ASP A 12 1.26 -12.58 -1.55
CA ASP A 12 2.51 -13.34 -1.52
C ASP A 12 3.76 -12.43 -1.52
N GLU A 13 3.55 -11.11 -1.47
CA GLU A 13 4.60 -10.08 -1.48
C GLU A 13 4.80 -9.42 -0.11
N ILE A 14 4.14 -9.91 0.95
CA ILE A 14 4.33 -9.41 2.30
C ILE A 14 5.80 -9.56 2.71
N GLY A 15 6.36 -8.51 3.32
CA GLY A 15 7.77 -8.37 3.68
C GLY A 15 8.67 -7.91 2.54
N LYS A 16 8.15 -7.74 1.32
CA LYS A 16 8.96 -7.24 0.19
C LYS A 16 8.92 -5.73 0.09
N THR A 17 10.01 -5.20 -0.47
CA THR A 17 10.18 -3.78 -0.74
C THR A 17 9.51 -3.37 -2.05
N PHE A 18 8.75 -2.30 -1.98
CA PHE A 18 8.17 -1.55 -3.08
C PHE A 18 8.84 -0.18 -3.12
N VAL A 19 8.85 0.46 -4.29
CA VAL A 19 9.38 1.83 -4.42
C VAL A 19 8.26 2.77 -4.80
N LEU A 20 7.97 3.73 -3.94
CA LEU A 20 7.09 4.85 -4.24
C LEU A 20 7.86 5.91 -5.03
N GLU A 21 7.30 6.39 -6.12
CA GLU A 21 7.85 7.45 -6.96
C GLU A 21 6.86 8.63 -6.97
N GLY A 22 7.31 9.82 -6.56
CA GLY A 22 6.50 11.04 -6.52
C GLY A 22 7.31 12.33 -6.62
N VAL A 23 6.67 13.49 -6.42
CA VAL A 23 7.26 14.83 -6.58
C VAL A 23 8.52 15.03 -5.71
N GLY A 24 8.62 14.31 -4.58
CA GLY A 24 9.76 14.35 -3.65
C GLY A 24 10.84 13.27 -3.87
N GLY A 25 10.76 12.48 -4.95
CA GLY A 25 11.75 11.44 -5.26
C GLY A 25 11.23 10.01 -5.02
N ARG A 26 12.16 9.12 -4.67
CA ARG A 26 11.90 7.68 -4.46
C ARG A 26 11.93 7.33 -2.98
N VAL A 27 10.92 6.61 -2.50
CA VAL A 27 10.84 6.11 -1.12
C VAL A 27 10.64 4.61 -1.15
N GLU A 28 11.54 3.88 -0.49
CA GLU A 28 11.38 2.45 -0.28
C GLU A 28 10.36 2.21 0.83
N MET A 29 9.43 1.28 0.58
CA MET A 29 8.40 0.92 1.53
C MET A 29 8.24 -0.59 1.57
N GLU A 30 8.07 -1.16 2.76
CA GLU A 30 7.85 -2.59 2.95
C GLU A 30 6.35 -2.86 3.00
N LEU A 31 5.87 -3.84 2.21
CA LEU A 31 4.48 -4.28 2.28
C LEU A 31 4.27 -5.15 3.53
N ILE A 32 3.43 -4.72 4.46
CA ILE A 32 3.21 -5.45 5.73
C ILE A 32 1.86 -6.16 5.81
N ALA A 33 0.88 -5.76 5.00
CA ALA A 33 -0.40 -6.45 4.95
C ALA A 33 -1.08 -6.27 3.59
N ALA A 34 -1.87 -7.28 3.22
CA ALA A 34 -2.86 -7.23 2.15
C ALA A 34 -4.14 -7.85 2.69
N ARG A 35 -5.28 -7.18 2.53
CA ARG A 35 -6.56 -7.62 3.08
C ARG A 35 -7.70 -7.44 2.09
N LEU A 36 -8.53 -8.47 1.94
CA LEU A 36 -9.82 -8.31 1.26
C LEU A 36 -10.75 -7.49 2.15
N SER A 37 -11.56 -6.65 1.52
CA SER A 37 -12.67 -5.96 2.19
C SER A 37 -13.56 -6.98 2.88
N PRO A 38 -13.98 -6.79 4.14
CA PRO A 38 -14.89 -7.73 4.80
C PRO A 38 -16.26 -7.80 4.10
N TYR A 39 -16.60 -6.78 3.31
CA TYR A 39 -17.81 -6.74 2.51
C TYR A 39 -17.61 -7.46 1.16
N PRO A 40 -18.59 -8.27 0.71
CA PRO A 40 -18.53 -8.89 -0.60
C PRO A 40 -18.55 -7.83 -1.71
N GLY A 41 -17.92 -8.14 -2.84
CA GLY A 41 -18.03 -7.31 -4.03
C GLY A 41 -19.45 -7.35 -4.62
N LEU A 42 -19.84 -6.29 -5.32
CA LEU A 42 -21.05 -6.32 -6.14
C LEU A 42 -20.87 -7.27 -7.34
N PRO A 43 -21.95 -7.86 -7.88
CA PRO A 43 -21.87 -8.65 -9.10
C PRO A 43 -21.15 -7.88 -10.23
N ALA A 44 -20.27 -8.57 -10.95
CA ALA A 44 -19.41 -8.00 -12.01
C ALA A 44 -18.39 -6.94 -11.55
N ARG A 45 -18.12 -6.81 -10.25
CA ARG A 45 -16.99 -6.02 -9.72
C ARG A 45 -16.02 -6.90 -8.94
N ARG A 46 -14.75 -6.54 -8.95
CA ARG A 46 -13.77 -7.17 -8.03
C ARG A 46 -14.18 -6.88 -6.59
N ARG A 47 -13.85 -7.80 -5.67
CA ARG A 47 -13.94 -7.50 -4.24
C ARG A 47 -12.85 -6.47 -3.92
N ALA A 48 -13.23 -5.38 -3.27
CA ALA A 48 -12.27 -4.38 -2.87
C ALA A 48 -11.21 -4.99 -1.94
N PHE A 49 -10.00 -4.48 -1.99
CA PHE A 49 -8.90 -4.90 -1.12
C PHE A 49 -8.02 -3.71 -0.75
N ALA A 50 -7.30 -3.83 0.36
CA ALA A 50 -6.37 -2.82 0.81
C ALA A 50 -5.00 -3.44 1.07
N ILE A 51 -3.97 -2.63 0.90
CA ILE A 51 -2.59 -2.97 1.25
C ILE A 51 -2.03 -1.95 2.22
N LEU A 52 -1.20 -2.41 3.15
CA LEU A 52 -0.50 -1.56 4.11
C LEU A 52 0.99 -1.61 3.89
N PHE A 53 1.60 -0.44 3.84
CA PHE A 53 3.04 -0.26 3.76
C PHE A 53 3.60 0.33 5.05
N VAL A 54 4.86 0.05 5.33
CA VAL A 54 5.65 0.79 6.31
C VAL A 54 6.90 1.36 5.70
N THR A 55 7.31 2.54 6.17
CA THR A 55 8.59 3.15 5.78
C THR A 55 9.15 4.01 6.92
N ALA A 56 10.33 4.56 6.69
CA ALA A 56 11.01 5.47 7.61
C ALA A 56 10.11 6.66 8.01
N PRO A 57 10.36 7.29 9.17
CA PRO A 57 9.57 8.44 9.62
C PRO A 57 9.69 9.67 8.71
N THR A 58 10.70 9.72 7.85
CA THR A 58 10.96 10.77 6.87
C THR A 58 11.36 10.17 5.51
N PRO A 59 10.90 10.75 4.38
CA PRO A 59 9.98 11.87 4.29
C PRO A 59 8.55 11.49 4.71
N ILE A 60 7.75 12.49 5.07
CA ILE A 60 6.31 12.29 5.30
C ILE A 60 5.62 12.27 3.95
N LEU A 61 4.86 11.20 3.69
CA LEU A 61 4.00 11.12 2.51
C LEU A 61 2.61 11.68 2.84
N ASP A 62 2.13 12.55 1.96
CA ASP A 62 0.80 13.14 2.04
C ASP A 62 -0.24 12.25 1.38
N ASN A 63 -1.50 12.63 1.57
CA ASN A 63 -2.63 11.96 0.94
C ASN A 63 -2.77 12.36 -0.54
N GLN A 64 -2.20 11.59 -1.46
CA GLN A 64 -2.22 11.88 -2.90
C GLN A 64 -1.95 10.63 -3.76
N MET A 65 -1.97 10.83 -5.09
CA MET A 65 -1.59 9.79 -6.04
C MET A 65 -0.07 9.69 -6.18
N TYR A 66 0.44 8.46 -6.16
CA TYR A 66 1.84 8.13 -6.40
C TYR A 66 1.97 7.01 -7.42
N ASN A 67 3.15 6.92 -8.03
CA ASN A 67 3.51 5.73 -8.78
C ASN A 67 4.20 4.73 -7.85
N ILE A 68 3.90 3.45 -7.99
CA ILE A 68 4.50 2.39 -7.16
C ILE A 68 5.17 1.38 -8.08
N ARG A 69 6.46 1.14 -7.86
CA ARG A 69 7.19 0.05 -8.49
C ARG A 69 6.99 -1.23 -7.66
N HIS A 70 6.19 -2.12 -8.21
CA HIS A 70 5.98 -3.46 -7.70
C HIS A 70 7.19 -4.35 -8.06
N PRO A 71 7.71 -5.18 -7.14
CA PRO A 71 8.93 -5.97 -7.37
C PRO A 71 8.83 -6.92 -8.57
N ARG A 72 7.68 -7.59 -8.76
CA ARG A 72 7.43 -8.46 -9.94
C ARG A 72 6.66 -7.81 -11.10
N LYS A 73 5.67 -6.97 -10.82
CA LYS A 73 4.75 -6.44 -11.86
C LYS A 73 5.22 -5.13 -12.53
N GLY A 74 6.29 -4.51 -12.02
CA GLY A 74 6.78 -3.25 -12.56
C GLY A 74 5.98 -2.04 -12.07
N LEU A 75 5.89 -1.01 -12.92
CA LEU A 75 5.31 0.29 -12.53
C LEU A 75 3.78 0.23 -12.48
N MET A 76 3.21 0.65 -11.35
CA MET A 76 1.79 0.87 -11.14
C MET A 76 1.57 2.38 -11.00
N GLU A 77 0.91 2.99 -11.96
CA GLU A 77 0.73 4.43 -12.00
C GLU A 77 -0.55 4.87 -11.29
N GLY A 78 -0.51 6.01 -10.59
CA GLY A 78 -1.69 6.67 -10.04
C GLY A 78 -2.33 5.97 -8.82
N VAL A 79 -1.55 5.25 -8.02
CA VAL A 79 -2.05 4.62 -6.78
C VAL A 79 -2.25 5.69 -5.71
N PHE A 80 -3.47 5.80 -5.20
CA PHE A 80 -3.77 6.72 -4.10
C PHE A 80 -3.26 6.14 -2.77
N ILE A 81 -2.40 6.88 -2.07
CA ILE A 81 -1.79 6.47 -0.81
C ILE A 81 -2.19 7.45 0.29
N THR A 82 -2.56 6.90 1.44
CA THR A 82 -3.00 7.65 2.62
C THR A 82 -2.14 7.30 3.83
N PRO A 83 -1.70 8.26 4.66
CA PRO A 83 -1.11 7.96 5.96
C PRO A 83 -2.16 7.35 6.90
N VAL A 84 -1.76 6.31 7.65
CA VAL A 84 -2.62 5.65 8.64
C VAL A 84 -1.99 5.77 10.03
N ILE A 85 -2.82 6.10 11.01
CA ILE A 85 -2.43 6.05 12.41
C ILE A 85 -2.61 4.60 12.88
N PRO A 86 -1.53 3.90 13.27
CA PRO A 86 -1.63 2.53 13.77
C PRO A 86 -2.35 2.49 15.12
N ALA A 87 -2.89 1.32 15.46
CA ALA A 87 -3.44 1.08 16.78
C ALA A 87 -2.36 1.23 17.86
N ILE A 88 -2.76 1.69 19.05
CA ILE A 88 -1.82 1.94 20.17
C ILE A 88 -0.99 0.69 20.49
N SER A 89 -1.60 -0.50 20.43
CA SER A 89 -0.95 -1.80 20.67
C SER A 89 0.17 -2.15 19.69
N ASP A 90 0.26 -1.47 18.54
CA ASP A 90 1.24 -1.75 17.49
C ASP A 90 2.31 -0.67 17.35
N ILE A 91 2.17 0.47 18.06
CA ILE A 91 3.12 1.60 17.98
C ILE A 91 4.55 1.16 18.32
N GLU A 92 4.74 0.42 19.41
CA GLU A 92 6.08 -0.03 19.83
C GLU A 92 6.73 -0.94 18.79
N LYS A 93 5.96 -1.86 18.19
CA LYS A 93 6.44 -2.81 17.18
C LYS A 93 6.90 -2.11 15.90
N LEU A 94 6.29 -0.97 15.57
CA LEU A 94 6.64 -0.19 14.39
C LEU A 94 7.96 0.55 14.54
N ASN A 95 8.49 0.70 15.77
CA ASN A 95 9.80 1.30 16.03
C ASN A 95 10.01 2.64 15.30
N GLY A 96 8.99 3.51 15.37
CA GLY A 96 9.01 4.83 14.72
C GLY A 96 8.75 4.84 13.21
N LYS A 97 8.54 3.68 12.56
CA LYS A 97 8.09 3.61 11.17
C LYS A 97 6.68 4.19 11.02
N ARG A 98 6.39 4.77 9.85
CA ARG A 98 5.07 5.26 9.47
C ARG A 98 4.31 4.22 8.67
N VAL A 99 2.99 4.19 8.81
CA VAL A 99 2.10 3.26 8.11
C VAL A 99 1.31 4.02 7.04
N TYR A 100 1.14 3.39 5.88
CA TYR A 100 0.42 3.93 4.74
C TYR A 100 -0.52 2.89 4.15
N GLU A 101 -1.68 3.33 3.66
CA GLU A 101 -2.68 2.45 3.04
C GLU A 101 -3.00 2.87 1.61
N ALA A 102 -3.16 1.85 0.76
CA ALA A 102 -3.81 1.98 -0.54
C ALA A 102 -5.06 1.08 -0.59
N VAL A 103 -6.17 1.59 -1.11
CA VAL A 103 -7.43 0.85 -1.28
C VAL A 103 -7.76 0.74 -2.75
N PHE A 104 -8.11 -0.47 -3.18
CA PHE A 104 -8.47 -0.81 -4.56
C PHE A 104 -9.91 -1.31 -4.59
N ASN A 105 -10.76 -0.66 -5.38
CA ASN A 105 -12.19 -0.95 -5.51
C ASN A 105 -12.52 -1.66 -6.81
#